data_AF-A0A2A6PKR1-F1
#
_entry.id   AF-A0A2A6PKR1-F1
#
_cell.length_a   1.000
_cell.length_b   1.000
_cell.length_c   1.000
_cell.angle_alpha   90.00
_cell.angle_beta   90.00
_cell.angle_gamma   90.00
#
_symmetry.space_group_name_H-M   'P 1'
#
loop_
_entity.id
_entity.type
_entity.pdbx_description
1 polymer ?
#
loop_
_entity_poly.entity_id
_entity_poly.type
_entity_poly.pdbx_seq_one_letter_code
_entity_poly.pdbx_strand_id
1 'polypeptide(L)'
;MVAASIGLAVQVACPLSCRAQSEPEPALSDYLPPSEPEVTRDEWRQRIEDARRRAKEVSRERREHPELYKPVPEDPDLVATERLLRDDSLQRGDIVTTKKGMFVYQGRPDQPRRDQDFVPVNPKSVR
;
A
#
# COMPACT_ATOMS: atom_id res chain seq x y z
N MET A 1 17.19 -87.77 17.00
CA MET A 1 17.17 -86.75 15.93
C MET A 1 16.60 -87.40 14.69
N VAL A 2 15.50 -87.01 14.04
CA VAL A 2 14.41 -86.04 14.25
C VAL A 2 13.22 -86.69 13.52
N ALA A 3 12.04 -86.74 14.15
CA ALA A 3 10.83 -87.29 13.53
C ALA A 3 10.17 -86.22 12.64
N ALA A 4 9.90 -86.54 11.37
CA ALA A 4 9.25 -85.64 10.43
C ALA A 4 7.75 -85.98 10.32
N SER A 5 6.92 -85.05 10.76
CA SER A 5 5.46 -85.15 10.76
C SER A 5 4.85 -84.57 9.47
N ILE A 6 4.09 -85.45 8.81
CA ILE A 6 2.98 -85.29 7.85
C ILE A 6 2.53 -83.84 7.57
N GLY A 7 2.65 -83.40 6.32
CA GLY A 7 2.04 -82.17 5.81
C GLY A 7 0.70 -82.42 5.11
N LEU A 8 -0.36 -81.81 5.62
CA LEU A 8 -1.68 -81.75 5.00
C LEU A 8 -1.76 -80.47 4.16
N ALA A 9 -2.03 -80.60 2.86
CA ALA A 9 -2.18 -79.47 1.95
C ALA A 9 -3.53 -78.76 2.16
N VAL A 10 -3.51 -77.43 2.30
CA VAL A 10 -4.71 -76.59 2.29
C VAL A 10 -4.51 -75.53 1.21
N GLN A 11 -5.37 -75.59 0.19
CA GLN A 11 -5.45 -74.61 -0.89
C GLN A 11 -5.90 -73.25 -0.33
N VAL A 12 -5.05 -72.23 -0.49
CA VAL A 12 -5.37 -70.86 -0.14
C VAL A 12 -6.24 -70.26 -1.24
N ALA A 13 -7.47 -69.93 -0.91
CA ALA A 13 -8.35 -69.13 -1.74
C ALA A 13 -7.75 -67.72 -1.91
N CYS A 14 -7.54 -67.29 -3.16
CA CYS A 14 -7.15 -65.91 -3.46
C CYS A 14 -8.33 -64.96 -3.20
N PRO A 15 -8.20 -63.95 -2.31
CA PRO A 15 -9.03 -62.77 -2.41
C PRO A 15 -8.35 -61.82 -3.40
N LEU A 16 -8.94 -61.65 -4.58
CA LEU A 16 -8.65 -60.54 -5.50
C LEU A 16 -8.95 -59.23 -4.77
N SER A 17 -7.94 -58.68 -4.10
CA SER A 17 -8.02 -57.37 -3.46
C SER A 17 -7.65 -56.32 -4.51
N CYS A 18 -8.64 -55.83 -5.26
CA CYS A 18 -8.49 -54.65 -6.08
C CYS A 18 -8.26 -53.43 -5.17
N ARG A 19 -7.00 -53.04 -5.02
CA ARG A 19 -6.61 -51.83 -4.30
C ARG A 19 -6.82 -50.62 -5.22
N ALA A 20 -7.98 -49.97 -5.12
CA ALA A 20 -8.17 -48.64 -5.66
C ALA A 20 -7.26 -47.68 -4.86
N GLN A 21 -6.14 -47.23 -5.45
CA GLN A 21 -5.37 -46.14 -4.87
C GLN A 21 -6.15 -44.84 -5.09
N SER A 22 -6.64 -44.23 -4.01
CA SER A 22 -7.05 -42.82 -4.06
C SER A 22 -5.81 -41.98 -4.34
N GLU A 23 -5.87 -41.12 -5.36
CA GLU A 23 -4.87 -40.08 -5.57
C GLU A 23 -4.72 -39.27 -4.28
N PRO A 24 -3.48 -38.99 -3.82
CA PRO A 24 -3.31 -38.09 -2.69
C PRO A 24 -3.84 -36.71 -3.08
N GLU A 25 -4.73 -36.14 -2.26
CA GLU A 25 -5.17 -34.77 -2.47
C GLU A 25 -3.97 -33.81 -2.40
N PRO A 26 -3.91 -32.81 -3.31
CA PRO A 26 -2.83 -31.85 -3.33
C PRO A 26 -2.76 -31.13 -1.97
N ALA A 27 -1.56 -31.08 -1.41
CA ALA A 27 -1.32 -30.38 -0.16
C ALA A 27 -1.40 -28.87 -0.41
N LEU A 28 -1.75 -28.09 0.62
CA LEU A 28 -1.80 -26.63 0.51
C LEU A 28 -0.46 -26.02 0.03
N SER A 29 0.66 -26.69 0.33
CA SER A 29 2.00 -26.36 -0.15
C SER A 29 2.14 -26.38 -1.68
N ASP A 30 1.34 -27.17 -2.38
CA ASP A 30 1.41 -27.35 -3.83
C ASP A 30 0.82 -26.15 -4.59
N TYR A 31 0.08 -25.30 -3.88
CA TYR A 31 -0.48 -24.05 -4.38
C TYR A 31 0.32 -22.81 -3.96
N LEU A 32 1.36 -22.97 -3.14
CA LEU A 32 2.23 -21.86 -2.77
C LEU A 32 3.30 -21.65 -3.84
N PRO A 33 3.55 -20.41 -4.29
CA PRO A 33 4.69 -20.13 -5.15
C PRO A 33 5.98 -20.54 -4.42
N PRO A 34 7.01 -21.00 -5.14
CA PRO A 34 8.31 -21.29 -4.55
C PRO A 34 8.76 -20.11 -3.67
N SER A 35 9.10 -20.39 -2.42
CA SER A 35 9.62 -19.36 -1.51
C SER A 35 10.85 -18.72 -2.14
N GLU A 36 10.92 -17.39 -2.12
CA GLU A 36 12.12 -16.69 -2.55
C GLU A 36 13.34 -17.24 -1.79
N PRO A 37 14.49 -17.42 -2.46
CA PRO A 37 15.67 -17.94 -1.80
C PRO A 37 16.06 -17.04 -0.63
N GLU A 38 16.34 -17.65 0.53
CA GLU A 38 16.81 -16.92 1.71
C GLU A 38 18.11 -16.17 1.37
N VAL A 39 18.09 -14.85 1.58
CA VAL A 39 19.24 -13.99 1.30
C VAL A 39 20.38 -14.39 2.22
N THR A 40 21.54 -14.72 1.65
CA THR A 40 22.70 -15.06 2.45
C THR A 40 23.18 -13.85 3.25
N ARG A 41 23.86 -14.09 4.38
CA ARG A 41 24.38 -13.02 5.24
C ARG A 41 25.26 -12.02 4.48
N ASP A 42 26.05 -12.50 3.54
CA ASP A 42 26.99 -11.65 2.78
C ASP A 42 26.28 -10.84 1.70
N GLU A 43 25.27 -11.41 1.03
CA GLU A 43 24.40 -10.64 0.13
C GLU A 43 23.63 -9.56 0.88
N TRP A 44 23.15 -9.86 2.09
CA TRP A 44 22.50 -8.86 2.94
C TRP A 44 23.44 -7.71 3.30
N ARG A 45 24.68 -8.03 3.71
CA ARG A 45 25.73 -7.03 3.99
C ARG A 45 26.01 -6.17 2.76
N GLN A 46 26.13 -6.80 1.60
CA GLN A 46 26.36 -6.11 0.34
C GLN A 46 25.22 -5.13 0.04
N ARG A 47 23.96 -5.55 0.21
CA ARG A 47 22.78 -4.68 0.04
C ARG A 47 22.80 -3.48 0.98
N ILE A 48 23.22 -3.68 2.24
CA ILE A 48 23.35 -2.58 3.22
C ILE A 48 24.41 -1.58 2.76
N GLU A 49 25.60 -2.04 2.38
CA GLU A 49 26.68 -1.15 1.95
C GLU A 49 26.31 -0.42 0.65
N ASP A 50 25.63 -1.09 -0.28
CA ASP A 50 25.13 -0.48 -1.50
C ASP A 50 24.03 0.56 -1.21
N ALA A 51 23.13 0.29 -0.27
CA ALA A 51 22.13 1.26 0.19
C ALA A 51 22.79 2.48 0.84
N ARG A 52 23.81 2.26 1.67
CA ARG A 52 24.57 3.33 2.31
C ARG A 52 25.33 4.18 1.29
N ARG A 53 25.92 3.55 0.26
CA ARG A 53 26.59 4.26 -0.84
C ARG A 53 25.61 5.15 -1.59
N ARG A 54 24.46 4.61 -2.00
CA ARG A 54 23.41 5.38 -2.68
C ARG A 54 22.90 6.56 -1.83
N ALA A 55 22.69 6.35 -0.54
CA ALA A 55 22.25 7.41 0.36
C ALA A 55 23.29 8.56 0.45
N LYS A 56 24.58 8.21 0.50
CA LYS A 56 25.67 9.22 0.49
C LYS A 56 25.72 9.98 -0.83
N GLU A 57 25.55 9.30 -1.96
CA GLU A 57 25.53 9.92 -3.29
C GLU A 57 24.37 10.91 -3.42
N VAL A 58 23.15 10.52 -3.04
CA VAL A 58 21.98 11.42 -3.03
C VAL A 58 22.21 12.61 -2.09
N SER A 59 22.79 12.38 -0.91
CA SER A 59 23.09 13.49 0.01
C SER A 59 24.14 14.44 -0.56
N ARG A 60 25.12 13.95 -1.32
CA ARG A 60 26.14 14.78 -1.96
C ARG A 60 25.52 15.57 -3.11
N GLU A 61 24.77 14.92 -3.98
CA GLU A 61 24.07 15.56 -5.09
C GLU A 61 23.13 16.67 -4.59
N ARG A 62 22.37 16.44 -3.51
CA ARG A 62 21.52 17.48 -2.90
C ARG A 62 22.29 18.69 -2.38
N ARG A 63 23.54 18.50 -1.95
CA ARG A 63 24.41 19.60 -1.49
C ARG A 63 25.04 20.34 -2.65
N GLU A 64 25.40 19.62 -3.72
CA GLU A 64 26.02 20.18 -4.93
C GLU A 64 24.99 20.88 -5.83
N HIS A 65 23.75 20.39 -5.82
CA HIS A 65 22.63 20.87 -6.64
C HIS A 65 21.39 21.22 -5.81
N PRO A 66 21.49 22.14 -4.85
CA PRO A 66 20.34 22.51 -4.01
C PRO A 66 19.17 23.04 -4.84
N GLU A 67 19.41 23.65 -6.00
CA GLU A 67 18.40 24.15 -6.94
C GLU A 67 17.46 23.09 -7.49
N LEU A 68 17.93 21.86 -7.73
CA LEU A 68 17.10 20.74 -8.22
C LEU A 68 16.11 20.25 -7.16
N TYR A 69 16.38 20.55 -5.89
CA TYR A 69 15.63 20.06 -4.75
C TYR A 69 14.85 21.17 -4.02
N LYS A 70 14.81 22.39 -4.58
CA LYS A 70 13.97 23.45 -4.05
C LYS A 70 12.49 23.06 -4.24
N PRO A 71 11.65 23.14 -3.21
CA PRO A 71 10.21 23.09 -3.39
C PRO A 71 9.79 24.13 -4.42
N VAL A 72 8.82 23.78 -5.27
CA VAL A 72 8.27 24.71 -6.25
C VAL A 72 7.72 25.92 -5.50
N PRO A 73 8.12 27.15 -5.85
CA PRO A 73 7.53 28.34 -5.25
C PRO A 73 6.03 28.37 -5.57
N GLU A 74 5.20 28.18 -4.55
CA GLU A 74 3.76 28.34 -4.67
C GLU A 74 3.40 29.83 -4.69
N ASP A 75 2.39 30.22 -5.47
CA ASP A 75 1.87 31.60 -5.46
C ASP A 75 1.35 31.91 -4.05
N PRO A 76 1.89 32.94 -3.37
CA PRO A 76 1.52 33.26 -1.99
C PRO A 76 0.02 33.49 -1.83
N ASP A 77 -0.65 34.00 -2.87
CA ASP A 77 -2.07 34.26 -2.82
C ASP A 77 -2.89 32.97 -3.00
N LEU A 78 -2.39 31.98 -3.76
CA LEU A 78 -3.03 30.66 -3.80
C LEU A 78 -2.98 30.01 -2.42
N VAL A 79 -1.82 30.04 -1.77
CA VAL A 79 -1.65 29.52 -0.40
C VAL A 79 -2.55 30.25 0.59
N ALA A 80 -2.64 31.58 0.49
CA ALA A 80 -3.53 32.37 1.34
C ALA A 80 -5.00 31.99 1.12
N THR A 81 -5.43 31.82 -0.13
CA THR A 81 -6.81 31.39 -0.43
C THR A 81 -7.09 29.98 0.07
N GLU A 82 -6.18 29.03 -0.10
CA GLU A 82 -6.37 27.65 0.40
C GLU A 82 -6.45 27.60 1.92
N ARG A 83 -5.58 28.34 2.61
CA ARG A 83 -5.63 28.48 4.08
C ARG A 83 -6.94 29.07 4.55
N LEU A 84 -7.40 30.14 3.91
CA LEU A 84 -8.65 30.80 4.26
C LEU A 84 -9.86 29.88 4.02
N LEU A 85 -9.91 29.15 2.91
CA LEU A 85 -11.00 28.20 2.63
C LEU A 85 -11.04 27.01 3.61
N ARG A 86 -9.90 26.69 4.22
CA ARG A 86 -9.75 25.64 5.25
C ARG A 86 -9.73 26.17 6.68
N ASP A 87 -9.98 27.46 6.89
CA ASP A 87 -9.94 28.06 8.22
C ASP A 87 -11.14 27.60 9.05
N ASP A 88 -10.88 26.81 10.09
CA ASP A 88 -11.92 26.26 10.97
C ASP A 88 -12.63 27.30 11.83
N SER A 89 -12.05 28.51 11.98
CA SER A 89 -12.66 29.60 12.74
C SER A 89 -13.81 30.30 12.02
N LEU A 90 -13.90 30.17 10.69
CA LEU A 90 -14.93 30.80 9.87
C LEU A 90 -16.34 30.38 10.32
N GLN A 91 -17.14 31.37 10.68
CA GLN A 91 -18.53 31.25 11.10
C GLN A 91 -19.47 31.58 9.95
N ARG A 92 -20.66 30.98 10.00
CA ARG A 92 -21.71 31.26 9.02
C ARG A 92 -22.03 32.75 8.98
N GLY A 93 -21.93 33.36 7.81
CA GLY A 93 -22.14 34.79 7.58
C GLY A 93 -20.84 35.57 7.39
N ASP A 94 -19.68 34.98 7.70
CA ASP A 94 -18.39 35.63 7.49
C ASP A 94 -18.14 35.88 6.00
N ILE A 95 -17.48 37.02 5.72
CA ILE A 95 -17.13 37.43 4.37
C ILE A 95 -15.66 37.08 4.10
N VAL A 96 -15.45 36.34 3.01
CA VAL A 96 -14.18 35.79 2.57
C VAL A 96 -13.79 36.50 1.28
N THR A 97 -12.65 37.20 1.30
CA THR A 97 -12.13 37.89 0.11
C THR A 97 -10.95 37.12 -0.44
N THR A 98 -11.05 36.72 -1.71
CA THR A 98 -10.01 35.96 -2.43
C THR A 98 -9.69 36.66 -3.75
N LYS A 99 -8.60 36.25 -4.42
CA LYS A 99 -8.32 36.66 -5.81
C LYS A 99 -9.47 36.39 -6.78
N LYS A 100 -10.29 35.37 -6.53
CA LYS A 100 -11.44 34.99 -7.38
C LYS A 100 -12.66 35.88 -7.15
N GLY A 101 -12.67 36.67 -6.09
CA GLY A 101 -13.79 37.51 -5.69
C GLY A 101 -14.12 37.37 -4.21
N MET A 102 -15.27 37.91 -3.84
CA MET A 102 -15.76 37.98 -2.47
C MET A 102 -16.95 37.05 -2.27
N PHE A 103 -16.91 36.24 -1.21
CA PHE A 103 -17.87 35.19 -0.90
C PHE A 103 -18.37 35.32 0.53
N VAL A 104 -19.60 34.88 0.80
CA VAL A 104 -20.12 34.65 2.16
C VAL A 104 -19.98 33.17 2.47
N TYR A 105 -19.40 32.84 3.62
CA TYR A 105 -19.37 31.47 4.12
C TYR A 105 -20.74 31.09 4.71
N GLN A 106 -21.36 30.04 4.18
CA GLN A 106 -22.66 29.52 4.58
C GLN A 106 -22.62 28.09 5.12
N GLY A 107 -21.42 27.51 5.25
CA GLY A 107 -21.24 26.14 5.72
C GLY A 107 -21.69 25.94 7.16
N ARG A 108 -21.90 24.68 7.53
CA ARG A 108 -22.34 24.29 8.87
C ARG A 108 -21.15 23.79 9.70
N PRO A 109 -21.08 24.11 11.01
CA PRO A 109 -19.95 23.73 11.85
C PRO A 109 -19.85 22.22 12.09
N ASP A 110 -20.93 21.46 11.87
CA ASP A 110 -21.02 20.01 12.04
C ASP A 110 -20.66 19.22 10.76
N GLN A 111 -20.36 19.90 9.65
CA GLN A 111 -20.06 19.25 8.37
C GLN A 111 -18.68 19.63 7.85
N PRO A 112 -17.99 18.72 7.15
CA PRO A 112 -16.75 19.06 6.45
C PRO A 112 -17.02 20.19 5.45
N ARG A 113 -16.14 21.20 5.45
CA ARG A 113 -16.23 22.36 4.54
C ARG A 113 -16.19 21.92 3.08
N ARG A 114 -17.03 22.54 2.26
CA ARG A 114 -17.11 22.30 0.81
C ARG A 114 -17.05 23.61 0.06
N ASP A 115 -16.61 23.57 -1.20
CA ASP A 115 -16.59 24.75 -2.07
C ASP A 115 -17.98 25.39 -2.24
N GLN A 116 -19.05 24.59 -2.14
CA GLN A 116 -20.45 25.03 -2.21
C GLN A 116 -20.86 25.91 -1.03
N ASP A 117 -20.11 25.89 0.07
CA ASP A 117 -20.38 26.71 1.25
C ASP A 117 -20.02 28.19 1.01
N PHE A 118 -19.28 28.52 -0.05
CA PHE A 118 -18.84 29.86 -0.36
C PHE A 118 -19.70 30.48 -1.46
N VAL A 119 -20.63 31.37 -1.08
CA VAL A 119 -21.59 31.97 -2.01
C VAL A 119 -21.13 33.37 -2.42
N PRO A 120 -21.00 33.69 -3.72
CA PRO A 120 -20.55 35.02 -4.16
C PRO A 120 -21.45 36.15 -3.64
N VAL A 121 -20.86 37.23 -3.11
CA VAL A 121 -21.61 38.40 -2.62
C VAL A 121 -22.24 39.20 -3.76
N ASN A 122 -21.60 39.20 -4.93
CA ASN A 122 -22.15 39.80 -6.13
C ASN A 122 -22.00 38.80 -7.30
N PRO A 123 -23.08 38.17 -7.77
CA PRO A 123 -23.01 37.24 -8.90
C PRO A 123 -22.68 37.94 -10.24
N LYS A 124 -22.53 39.28 -10.25
CA LYS A 124 -22.25 40.06 -11.46
C LYS A 124 -20.83 40.65 -11.45
N SER A 125 -19.83 39.82 -11.70
CA SER A 125 -18.53 40.30 -12.21
C SER A 125 -17.79 39.20 -12.97
N VAL A 126 -18.45 38.64 -13.97
CA VAL A 126 -17.76 38.00 -15.09
C VAL A 126 -18.36 38.63 -16.34
N ARG A 127 -17.61 39.54 -16.97
CA ARG A 127 -17.89 40.05 -18.31
C ARG A 127 -16.59 40.01 -19.10
#